data_AF-A0A2D9LUP2-F1
#
_entry.id   AF-A0A2D9LUP2-F1
#
_cell.length_a   1.000
_cell.length_b   1.000
_cell.length_c   1.000
_cell.angle_alpha   90.00
_cell.angle_beta   90.00
_cell.angle_gamma   90.00
#
_symmetry.space_group_name_H-M   'P 1'
#
loop_
_entity.id
_entity.type
_entity.pdbx_description
1 polymer ?
#
loop_
_entity_poly.entity_id
_entity_poly.type
_entity_poly.pdbx_seq_one_letter_code
_entity_poly.pdbx_strand_id
1 'polypeptide(L)' 'MRGLRNGSAPGTVVRMRVLFEAAGVDVDDDIKVVVVSSSDQNRAFGEKEVDALYSHTPFLETALLNQGGILLVN' A
#
# COMPACT_ATOMS: atom_id res chain seq x y z
N MET A 1 13.05 -12.23 5.47
CA MET A 1 11.90 -11.72 4.69
C MET A 1 12.28 -10.34 4.19
N ARG A 2 12.01 -10.00 2.93
CA ARG A 2 12.11 -8.59 2.48
C ARG A 2 10.88 -7.85 3.03
N GLY A 3 11.02 -6.61 3.47
CA GLY A 3 9.97 -5.81 4.12
C GLY A 3 8.63 -5.74 3.37
N LEU A 4 7.60 -5.24 4.05
CA LEU A 4 6.22 -5.16 3.55
C LEU A 4 6.14 -4.27 2.31
N ARG A 5 5.52 -4.75 1.21
CA ARG A 5 5.36 -3.96 -0.03
C ARG A 5 4.07 -3.16 0.02
N ASN A 6 4.18 -1.86 0.22
CA ASN A 6 3.04 -0.95 0.25
C ASN A 6 2.81 -0.33 -1.15
N GLY A 7 1.74 -0.73 -1.83
CA GLY A 7 1.32 -0.13 -3.09
C GLY A 7 0.75 1.28 -2.88
N SER A 8 1.25 2.25 -3.65
CA SER A 8 0.90 3.66 -3.53
C SER A 8 0.89 4.36 -4.88
N ALA A 9 -0.04 5.28 -5.08
CA ALA A 9 -0.02 6.14 -6.26
C ALA A 9 1.22 7.05 -6.26
N PRO A 10 1.73 7.49 -7.43
CA PRO A 10 2.96 8.30 -7.51
C PRO A 10 2.97 9.52 -6.57
N GLY A 11 1.84 10.23 -6.47
CA GLY A 11 1.71 11.44 -5.62
C GLY A 11 1.57 11.19 -4.11
N THR A 12 1.61 9.93 -3.65
CA THR A 12 1.49 9.59 -2.22
C THR A 12 2.77 9.01 -1.64
N VAL A 13 3.78 8.70 -2.47
CA VAL A 13 5.06 8.09 -2.04
C VAL A 13 5.74 8.92 -0.96
N VAL A 14 5.91 10.23 -1.17
CA VAL A 14 6.57 11.12 -0.20
C VAL A 14 5.81 11.13 1.14
N ARG A 15 4.47 11.17 1.10
CA ARG A 15 3.64 11.15 2.31
C ARG A 15 3.75 9.83 3.06
N MET A 16 3.81 8.71 2.35
CA MET A 16 3.99 7.39 2.96
C MET A 16 5.37 7.24 3.59
N ARG A 17 6.43 7.72 2.94
CA ARG A 17 7.77 7.71 3.55
C ARG A 17 7.79 8.50 4.86
N VAL A 18 7.26 9.72 4.87
CA VAL A 18 7.16 10.54 6.09
C VAL A 18 6.35 9.86 7.19
N LEU A 19 5.22 9.20 6.85
CA LEU A 19 4.39 8.50 7.84
C LEU A 19 5.15 7.33 8.49
N PHE A 20 5.82 6.51 7.68
CA PHE A 20 6.58 5.37 8.20
C PHE A 20 7.80 5.81 9.01
N GLU A 21 8.53 6.82 8.55
CA GLU A 21 9.64 7.42 9.30
C GLU A 21 9.17 7.98 10.65
N ALA A 22 8.01 8.64 10.69
CA ALA A 22 7.43 9.16 11.94
C ALA A 22 7.02 8.03 12.92
N ALA A 23 6.75 6.83 12.42
CA ALA A 23 6.49 5.64 13.23
C ALA A 23 7.78 4.88 13.59
N GLY A 24 8.96 5.37 13.20
CA GLY A 24 10.25 4.73 13.45
C GLY A 24 10.52 3.50 12.57
N VAL A 25 9.84 3.39 11.42
CA VAL A 25 9.96 2.27 10.48
C VAL A 25 10.92 2.63 9.35
N ASP A 26 11.87 1.74 9.03
CA ASP A 26 12.78 1.95 7.90
C ASP A 26 12.06 1.65 6.57
N VAL A 27 11.95 2.67 5.71
CA VAL A 27 11.22 2.59 4.43
C VAL A 27 12.01 1.97 3.28
N ASP A 28 13.25 1.58 3.53
CA ASP A 28 14.09 0.90 2.55
C ASP A 28 14.36 -0.55 2.99
N ASP A 29 14.36 -0.83 4.30
CA ASP A 29 14.54 -2.19 4.86
C ASP A 29 13.23 -2.87 5.34
N ASP A 30 12.37 -2.17 6.09
CA ASP A 30 11.18 -2.75 6.74
C ASP A 30 9.90 -2.63 5.90
N ILE A 31 9.74 -1.53 5.16
CA ILE A 31 8.57 -1.27 4.30
C ILE A 31 9.00 -0.70 2.95
N LYS A 32 8.78 -1.45 1.88
CA LYS A 32 9.04 -0.97 0.52
C LYS A 32 7.81 -0.28 -0.06
N VAL A 33 7.89 1.03 -0.33
CA VAL A 33 6.84 1.74 -1.08
C VAL A 33 6.95 1.42 -2.57
N VAL A 34 5.94 0.76 -3.13
CA VAL A 34 5.85 0.40 -4.55
C VAL A 34 4.93 1.38 -5.25
N VAL A 35 5.44 2.04 -6.28
CA VAL A 35 4.62 2.94 -7.11
C VAL A 35 3.72 2.10 -8.01
N VAL A 36 2.41 2.25 -7.84
CA VAL A 36 1.38 1.57 -8.63
C VAL A 36 0.47 2.62 -9.25
N SER A 37 0.16 2.49 -10.54
CA SER A 37 -0.83 3.37 -11.18
C SER A 37 -2.20 3.18 -10.54
N SER A 38 -3.06 4.20 -10.55
CA SER A 38 -4.39 4.08 -9.94
C SER A 38 -5.20 2.94 -10.54
N SER A 39 -5.14 2.73 -11.86
CA SER A 39 -5.85 1.64 -12.55
C SER A 39 -5.33 0.25 -12.18
N ASP A 40 -4.10 0.13 -11.67
CA ASP A 40 -3.47 -1.16 -11.36
C ASP A 40 -3.55 -1.55 -9.87
N GLN A 41 -4.03 -0.67 -8.98
CA GLN A 41 -3.96 -0.91 -7.53
C GLN A 41 -4.61 -2.22 -7.09
N ASN A 42 -5.86 -2.48 -7.50
CA ASN A 42 -6.54 -3.71 -7.13
C ASN A 42 -5.94 -4.93 -7.81
N ARG A 43 -5.46 -4.83 -9.06
CA ARG A 43 -4.77 -5.94 -9.72
C ARG A 43 -3.51 -6.31 -8.93
N ALA A 44 -2.64 -5.33 -8.66
CA ALA A 44 -1.41 -5.52 -7.92
C ALA A 44 -1.64 -6.11 -6.52
N PHE A 45 -2.69 -5.67 -5.81
CA PHE A 45 -3.05 -6.23 -4.51
C PHE A 45 -3.62 -7.65 -4.62
N GLY A 46 -4.58 -7.88 -5.51
CA GLY A 46 -5.23 -9.18 -5.70
C GLY A 46 -4.26 -10.27 -6.20
N GLU A 47 -3.28 -9.89 -7.02
CA GLU A 47 -2.22 -10.77 -7.53
C GLU A 47 -1.02 -10.88 -6.56
N LYS A 48 -1.08 -10.22 -5.40
CA LYS A 48 -0.01 -10.22 -4.37
C LYS A 48 1.32 -9.66 -4.86
N GLU A 49 1.30 -8.76 -5.85
CA GLU A 49 2.45 -7.95 -6.26
C GLU A 49 2.82 -6.92 -5.17
N VAL A 50 1.81 -6.50 -4.40
CA VAL A 50 1.95 -5.71 -3.16
C VAL A 50 1.21 -6.39 -2.01
N ASP A 51 1.61 -6.09 -0.78
CA ASP A 51 1.07 -6.69 0.44
C ASP A 51 0.02 -5.78 1.11
N ALA A 52 0.09 -4.47 0.87
CA ALA A 52 -0.84 -3.47 1.36
C ALA A 52 -1.09 -2.37 0.31
N LEU A 53 -2.16 -1.59 0.49
CA LEU A 53 -2.47 -0.42 -0.32
C LEU A 53 -2.67 0.81 0.56
N TYR A 54 -2.09 1.93 0.15
CA TYR A 54 -2.59 3.26 0.51
C TYR A 54 -3.51 3.75 -0.61
N SER A 55 -4.82 3.61 -0.41
CA SER A 55 -5.82 3.89 -1.45
C SER A 55 -7.04 4.63 -0.92
N HIS A 56 -7.90 5.03 -1.86
CA HIS A 56 -9.19 5.64 -1.62
C HIS A 56 -10.25 4.94 -2.49
N THR A 57 -11.51 5.34 -2.37
CA THR A 57 -12.60 4.88 -3.24
C THR A 57 -12.29 5.09 -4.72
N PRO A 58 -12.53 4.11 -5.62
CA PRO A 58 -13.21 2.82 -5.42
C PRO A 58 -12.28 1.63 -5.10
N PHE A 59 -10.96 1.88 -4.99
CA PHE A 59 -9.96 0.82 -4.85
C PHE A 59 -10.03 0.16 -3.48
N LEU A 60 -10.33 0.96 -2.44
CA LEU A 60 -10.51 0.49 -1.07
C LEU A 60 -11.67 -0.50 -0.96
N GLU A 61 -12.86 -0.15 -1.48
CA GLU A 61 -14.04 -1.02 -1.42
C GLU A 61 -13.80 -2.33 -2.14
N THR A 62 -13.14 -2.27 -3.31
CA THR A 62 -12.79 -3.48 -4.06
C THR A 62 -11.85 -4.38 -3.27
N ALA A 63 -10.83 -3.81 -2.62
CA ALA A 63 -9.88 -4.58 -1.81
C ALA A 63 -10.56 -5.27 -0.63
N LEU A 64 -11.46 -4.57 0.07
CA LEU A 64 -12.18 -5.08 1.23
C LEU A 64 -13.25 -6.12 0.86
N LEU A 65 -14.07 -5.82 -0.14
CA LEU A 65 -15.24 -6.64 -0.49
C LEU A 65 -14.86 -7.87 -1.33
N ASN A 66 -13.86 -7.75 -2.19
CA ASN A 66 -13.58 -8.75 -3.23
C ASN A 66 -12.20 -9.41 -3.12
N GLN A 67 -11.26 -8.86 -2.34
CA GLN A 67 -9.86 -9.31 -2.35
C GLN A 67 -9.34 -9.71 -0.97
N GLY A 68 -10.23 -9.82 0.02
CA GLY A 68 -9.88 -10.24 1.37
C GLY A 68 -9.01 -9.23 2.13
N GLY A 69 -9.01 -7.96 1.69
CA GLY A 69 -8.33 -6.88 2.40
C GLY A 69 -8.95 -6.64 3.77
N ILE A 70 -8.12 -6.23 4.72
CA ILE A 70 -8.54 -5.72 6.02
C ILE A 70 -8.18 -4.25 6.11
N LEU A 71 -9.06 -3.45 6.72
CA LEU A 71 -8.76 -2.05 7.01
C LEU A 71 -8.10 -1.96 8.38
N LEU A 72 -6.85 -1.53 8.41
CA LEU A 72 -6.16 -1.15 9.63
C LEU A 72 -6.55 0.28 9.99
N VAL A 73 -7.25 0.43 11.12
CA VAL A 73 -7.61 1.72 11.72
C VAL A 73 -6.86 1.83 13.05
N ASN A 74 -6.31 3.01 13.33
CA ASN A 74 -5.69 3.36 14.60
C ASN A 74 -6.57 4.36 15.34
#